data_AF-A0A524NG48-F1
#
_entry.id   AF-A0A524NG48-F1
#
_cell.length_a   1.000
_cell.length_b   1.000
_cell.length_c   1.000
_cell.angle_alpha   90.00
_cell.angle_beta   90.00
_cell.angle_gamma   90.00
#
_symmetry.space_group_name_H-M   'P 1'
#
loop_
_entity.id
_entity.type
_entity.pdbx_description
1 polymer ?
#
loop_
_entity_poly.entity_id
_entity_poly.type
_entity_poly.pdbx_seq_one_letter_code
_entity_poly.pdbx_strand_id
1 'polypeptide(L)' 'GQWKSVFLDQGYFTDEMLSLDYLRWLYTAFTRASEQLYLVNLAKPFIPEDS' A
#
# COMPACT_ATOMS: atom_id res chain seq x y z
N GLY A 1 5.45 -16.43 11.39
CA GLY A 1 4.64 -16.15 10.20
C GLY A 1 4.91 -14.75 9.72
N GLN A 2 6.09 -14.54 9.10
CA GLN A 2 6.44 -13.30 8.41
C GLN A 2 6.07 -13.49 6.93
N TRP A 3 5.49 -12.45 6.32
CA TRP A 3 5.13 -12.48 4.92
C TRP A 3 6.39 -12.14 4.13
N LYS A 4 6.92 -13.11 3.36
CA LYS A 4 8.15 -12.91 2.58
C LYS A 4 8.00 -11.74 1.60
N SER A 5 6.88 -11.71 0.89
CA SER A 5 6.57 -10.62 -0.03
C SER A 5 5.11 -10.21 0.10
N VAL A 6 4.85 -8.91 0.09
CA VAL A 6 3.50 -8.33 0.14
C VAL A 6 3.27 -7.50 -1.12
N PHE A 7 2.14 -7.72 -1.77
CA PHE A 7 1.71 -6.97 -2.95
C PHE A 7 0.49 -6.14 -2.59
N LEU A 8 0.55 -4.84 -2.86
CA LEU A 8 -0.54 -3.91 -2.63
C LEU A 8 -0.93 -3.25 -3.95
N ASP A 9 -2.11 -3.59 -4.47
CA ASP A 9 -2.67 -3.01 -5.69
C ASP A 9 -3.66 -1.90 -5.34
N GLN A 10 -3.35 -0.68 -5.76
CA GLN A 10 -4.19 0.51 -5.53
C GLN A 10 -5.01 0.90 -6.78
N GLY A 11 -5.10 0.05 -7.81
CA GLY A 11 -5.71 0.39 -9.10
C GLY A 11 -7.20 0.76 -9.07
N TYR A 12 -7.93 0.38 -8.01
CA TYR A 12 -9.33 0.75 -7.77
C TYR A 12 -9.54 1.52 -6.47
N PHE A 13 -8.46 1.99 -5.84
CA PHE A 13 -8.55 2.69 -4.56
C PHE A 13 -9.19 4.06 -4.76
N THR A 14 -10.36 4.28 -4.18
CA THR A 14 -10.96 5.61 -4.07
C THR A 14 -10.62 6.21 -2.71
N ASP A 15 -10.60 7.53 -2.59
CA ASP A 15 -10.26 8.21 -1.32
C ASP A 15 -11.19 7.83 -0.16
N GLU A 16 -12.42 7.41 -0.46
CA GLU A 16 -13.39 6.88 0.51
C GLU A 16 -12.97 5.54 1.13
N MET A 17 -12.10 4.78 0.45
CA MET A 17 -11.56 3.50 0.94
C MET A 17 -10.36 3.68 1.88
N LEU A 18 -9.84 4.91 2.04
CA LEU A 18 -8.82 5.27 3.03
C LEU A 18 -9.40 5.32 4.45
N SER A 19 -9.90 4.18 4.92
CA SER A 19 -10.40 4.04 6.28
C SER A 19 -9.26 3.83 7.29
N LEU A 20 -9.55 4.07 8.56
CA LEU A 20 -8.60 3.81 9.65
C LEU A 20 -8.14 2.35 9.70
N ASP A 21 -9.03 1.43 9.33
CA ASP A 21 -8.73 -0.01 9.30
C ASP A 21 -7.81 -0.38 8.14
N TYR A 22 -7.96 0.29 6.99
CA TYR A 22 -7.01 0.17 5.90
C TYR A 22 -5.62 0.65 6.32
N LEU A 23 -5.51 1.79 7.01
CA LEU A 23 -4.23 2.30 7.51
C LEU A 23 -3.57 1.35 8.53
N ARG A 24 -4.36 0.70 9.40
CA ARG A 24 -3.85 -0.33 10.33
C ARG A 24 -3.34 -1.57 9.61
N TRP A 25 -4.09 -2.02 8.59
CA TRP A 25 -3.66 -3.13 7.75
C TRP A 25 -2.37 -2.78 7.01
N LEU A 26 -2.29 -1.55 6.47
CA LEU A 26 -1.10 -1.01 5.81
C LEU A 26 0.10 -1.00 6.75
N TYR A 27 -0.03 -0.45 7.97
CA TYR A 27 1.03 -0.48 8.97
C TYR A 27 1.52 -1.90 9.27
N THR A 28 0.59 -2.86 9.33
CA THR A 28 0.94 -4.27 9.54
C THR A 28 1.69 -4.85 8.33
N ALA A 29 1.24 -4.56 7.12
CA ALA A 29 1.92 -4.97 5.88
C ALA A 29 3.35 -4.43 5.83
N PHE A 30 3.55 -3.14 6.12
CA PHE A 30 4.88 -2.51 6.12
C PHE A 30 5.79 -3.03 7.24
N THR A 31 5.28 -3.21 8.45
CA THR A 31 6.10 -3.63 9.60
C THR A 31 6.30 -5.13 9.73
N ARG A 32 5.51 -5.95 9.01
CA ARG A 32 5.61 -7.42 9.02
C ARG A 32 6.08 -8.04 7.70
N ALA A 33 6.21 -7.26 6.63
CA ALA A 33 6.90 -7.70 5.41
C ALA A 33 8.40 -7.80 5.71
N SER A 34 8.99 -8.99 5.50
CA SER A 34 10.38 -9.25 5.89
C SER A 34 11.39 -9.10 4.75
N GLU A 35 10.98 -9.27 3.49
CA GLU A 35 11.91 -9.15 2.35
C GLU A 35 11.49 -8.04 1.39
N GLN A 36 10.26 -8.06 0.85
CA GLN A 36 9.85 -7.11 -0.19
C GLN A 36 8.39 -6.68 -0.08
N LEU A 37 8.13 -5.39 -0.25
CA LEU A 37 6.79 -4.81 -0.37
C LEU A 37 6.66 -4.15 -1.75
N TYR A 38 5.72 -4.64 -2.56
CA TYR A 38 5.46 -4.14 -3.90
C TYR A 38 4.17 -3.33 -3.91
N LEU A 39 4.27 -2.06 -4.30
CA LEU A 39 3.13 -1.17 -4.52
C LEU A 39 2.85 -1.13 -6.02
N VAL A 40 1.67 -1.59 -6.42
CA VAL A 40 1.24 -1.69 -7.82
C VAL A 40 0.10 -0.70 -8.04
N ASN A 41 0.10 -0.03 -9.20
CA ASN A 41 -0.91 0.99 -9.55
C ASN A 41 -1.07 2.07 -8.48
N LEU A 42 0.05 2.57 -7.95
CA LEU A 42 0.05 3.60 -6.90
C LEU A 42 -0.86 4.77 -7.32
N ALA A 43 -1.73 5.22 -6.41
CA ALA A 43 -2.65 6.30 -6.75
C ALA A 43 -1.87 7.57 -7.15
N LYS A 44 -2.33 8.22 -8.23
CA LYS A 44 -1.75 9.44 -8.81
C LYS A 44 -1.33 10.51 -7.79
N PRO A 45 -2.10 10.84 -6.73
CA PRO A 45 -1.68 11.87 -5.77
C PRO A 45 -0.39 11.55 -5.01
N PHE A 46 0.08 10.30 -4.99
CA PHE A 46 1.33 9.90 -4.34
C PHE A 46 2.53 9.87 -5.30
N ILE A 47 2.29 10.04 -6.60
CA ILE A 47 3.35 10.17 -7.60
C ILE A 47 3.63 11.66 -7.76
N PRO A 48 4.85 12.15 -7.47
CA PRO A 48 5.19 13.55 -7.74
C PRO A 48 4.98 13.83 -9.24
N GLU A 49 4.13 14.80 -9.54
CA GLU A 49 3.93 15.33 -10.89
C GLU A 49 5.18 16.14 -11.25
N ASP A 50 6.20 15.49 -11.81
CA ASP A 50 7.36 16.19 -12.39
C ASP A 50 6.98 16.74 -13.77
N SER A 51 6.65 18.03 -13.81
CA SER A 51 7.05 18.98 -14.85
C SER A 51 7.11 20.40 -14.31
#